data_AF-A0A679K9Q8-F1
#
_entry.id   AF-A0A679K9Q8-F1
#
_cell.length_a   1.000
_cell.length_b   1.000
_cell.length_c   1.000
_cell.angle_alpha   90.00
_cell.angle_beta   90.00
_cell.angle_gamma   90.00
#
_symmetry.space_group_name_H-M   'P 1'
#
loop_
_entity.id
_entity.type
_entity.pdbx_description
1 polymer ?
#
loop_
_entity_poly.entity_id
_entity_poly.type
_entity_poly.pdbx_seq_one_letter_code
_entity_poly.pdbx_strand_id
1 'polypeptide(L)'
;MIGILGASASGKSSLVRAIVGAWQPAHGHVRLHGATLDQWPAAKRGRFIGYVPQSVDLMNGTVAENIARFDEARDEAAVIRAAKAAGVHDMIVRLPAGYDLMVGEGGTQLSAGQRQRLALARALYKEPFLVVMDEPNSNLDTPGDQALAEAVANIRKRGGITLIVAHRRSIVGHGQPFSSRI
;
A
#
# COMPACT_ATOMS: atom_id res chain seq x y z
N MET A 1 10.66 2.79 -10.06
CA MET A 1 9.86 3.65 -9.16
C MET A 1 9.42 4.85 -9.95
N ILE A 2 8.16 5.24 -9.82
CA ILE A 2 7.60 6.46 -10.41
C ILE A 2 7.10 7.35 -9.26
N GLY A 3 7.50 8.61 -9.26
CA GLY A 3 7.03 9.63 -8.32
C GLY A 3 6.05 10.58 -9.01
N ILE A 4 4.88 10.80 -8.41
CA ILE A 4 3.91 11.81 -8.86
C ILE A 4 3.95 12.98 -7.88
N LEU A 5 4.42 14.13 -8.37
CA LEU A 5 4.56 15.36 -7.59
C LEU A 5 3.58 16.41 -8.10
N GLY A 6 2.97 17.16 -7.19
CA GLY A 6 2.06 18.24 -7.55
C GLY A 6 1.43 18.87 -6.32
N ALA A 7 0.93 20.10 -6.47
CA ALA A 7 0.26 20.85 -5.42
C ALA A 7 -0.94 20.07 -4.83
N SER A 8 -1.37 20.41 -3.62
CA SER A 8 -2.63 19.91 -3.06
C SER A 8 -3.79 20.21 -4.01
N ALA A 9 -4.78 19.31 -4.04
CA ALA A 9 -5.94 19.37 -4.94
C ALA A 9 -5.65 19.26 -6.46
N SER A 10 -4.43 18.90 -6.89
CA SER A 10 -4.11 18.73 -8.32
C SER A 10 -4.63 17.40 -8.95
N GLY A 11 -5.50 16.65 -8.27
CA GLY A 11 -6.07 15.40 -8.79
C GLY A 11 -5.22 14.12 -8.66
N LYS A 12 -4.09 14.15 -7.93
CA LYS A 12 -3.17 12.99 -7.78
C LYS A 12 -3.85 11.77 -7.16
N SER A 13 -4.61 11.97 -6.09
CA SER A 13 -5.35 10.89 -5.43
C SER A 13 -6.44 10.31 -6.34
N SER A 14 -7.09 11.14 -7.16
CA SER A 14 -8.04 10.67 -8.19
C SER A 14 -7.35 9.78 -9.23
N LEU A 15 -6.18 10.18 -9.70
CA LEU A 15 -5.36 9.38 -10.63
C LEU A 15 -4.96 8.03 -9.99
N VAL A 16 -4.50 8.05 -8.74
CA VAL A 16 -4.17 6.80 -8.01
C VAL A 16 -5.38 5.89 -7.88
N ARG A 17 -6.54 6.43 -7.49
CA ARG A 17 -7.79 5.66 -7.36
C ARG A 17 -8.23 5.04 -8.69
N ALA A 18 -8.00 5.73 -9.81
CA ALA A 18 -8.22 5.17 -11.13
C ALA A 18 -7.21 4.05 -11.46
N ILE A 19 -5.92 4.25 -11.15
CA ILE A 19 -4.86 3.25 -11.40
C ILE A 19 -5.11 1.93 -10.64
N VAL A 20 -5.54 2.02 -9.39
CA VAL A 20 -5.84 0.83 -8.56
C VAL A 20 -7.21 0.23 -8.85
N GLY A 21 -8.00 0.85 -9.74
CA GLY A 21 -9.34 0.39 -10.12
C GLY A 21 -10.40 0.60 -9.04
N ALA A 22 -10.17 1.52 -8.10
CA ALA A 22 -11.18 1.95 -7.13
C ALA A 22 -12.22 2.86 -7.80
N TRP A 23 -11.79 3.71 -8.74
CA TRP A 23 -12.66 4.60 -9.52
C TRP A 23 -12.59 4.25 -11.01
N GLN A 24 -13.73 4.33 -11.70
CA GLN A 24 -13.78 4.22 -13.15
C GLN A 24 -13.50 5.59 -13.79
N PRO A 25 -12.57 5.69 -14.75
CA PRO A 25 -12.38 6.93 -15.52
C PRO A 25 -13.65 7.30 -16.28
N ALA A 26 -13.98 8.59 -16.34
CA ALA A 26 -15.11 9.07 -17.16
C ALA A 26 -14.82 8.91 -18.67
N HIS A 27 -13.55 9.07 -19.07
CA HIS A 27 -13.07 8.89 -20.43
C HIS A 27 -11.69 8.23 -20.44
N GLY A 28 -11.39 7.46 -21.49
CA GLY A 28 -10.13 6.73 -21.64
C GLY A 28 -10.08 5.42 -20.84
N HIS A 29 -8.88 4.81 -20.79
CA HIS A 29 -8.69 3.51 -20.14
C HIS A 29 -7.38 3.45 -19.35
N VAL A 30 -7.41 2.75 -18.22
CA VAL A 30 -6.20 2.32 -17.50
C VAL A 30 -5.88 0.89 -17.93
N ARG A 31 -4.62 0.65 -18.32
CA ARG A 31 -4.13 -0.66 -18.75
C ARG A 31 -2.97 -1.15 -17.88
N LEU A 32 -3.04 -2.40 -17.45
CA LEU A 32 -1.95 -3.14 -16.82
C LEU A 32 -1.56 -4.29 -17.73
N HIS A 33 -0.29 -4.32 -18.17
CA HIS A 33 0.20 -5.29 -19.17
C HIS A 33 -0.65 -5.35 -20.46
N GLY A 34 -1.17 -4.21 -20.91
CA GLY A 34 -1.99 -4.09 -22.13
C GLY A 34 -3.48 -4.41 -21.94
N ALA A 35 -3.85 -5.12 -20.88
CA ALA A 35 -5.24 -5.41 -20.53
C ALA A 35 -5.86 -4.26 -19.72
N THR A 36 -7.12 -3.93 -19.99
CA THR A 36 -7.85 -2.90 -19.24
C THR A 36 -8.30 -3.43 -17.87
N LEU A 37 -8.48 -2.56 -16.87
CA LEU A 37 -8.79 -3.00 -15.49
C LEU A 37 -10.11 -3.77 -15.37
N ASP A 38 -11.07 -3.52 -16.24
CA ASP A 38 -12.35 -4.24 -16.34
C ASP A 38 -12.18 -5.70 -16.80
N GLN A 39 -11.09 -6.01 -17.51
CA GLN A 39 -10.74 -7.38 -17.91
C GLN A 39 -10.17 -8.22 -16.76
N TRP A 40 -9.88 -7.60 -15.61
CA TRP A 40 -9.39 -8.27 -14.41
C TRP A 40 -10.51 -8.33 -13.37
N PRO A 41 -10.95 -9.53 -12.93
CA PRO A 41 -11.94 -9.63 -11.85
C PRO A 41 -11.49 -8.85 -10.63
N ALA A 42 -12.38 -8.05 -10.04
CA ALA A 42 -12.05 -7.19 -8.90
C ALA A 42 -11.41 -7.97 -7.74
N ALA A 43 -11.93 -9.17 -7.45
CA ALA A 43 -11.38 -10.11 -6.47
C ALA A 43 -9.94 -10.54 -6.77
N LYS A 44 -9.52 -10.57 -8.03
CA LYS A 44 -8.17 -10.94 -8.45
C LYS A 44 -7.22 -9.75 -8.53
N ARG A 45 -7.72 -8.52 -8.75
CA ARG A 45 -6.87 -7.31 -8.85
C ARG A 45 -6.02 -7.08 -7.61
N GLY A 46 -6.56 -7.34 -6.42
CA GLY A 46 -5.80 -7.25 -5.17
C GLY A 46 -4.54 -8.11 -5.14
N ARG A 47 -4.52 -9.26 -5.83
CA ARG A 47 -3.31 -10.10 -5.90
C ARG A 47 -2.15 -9.40 -6.61
N PHE A 48 -2.45 -8.48 -7.51
CA PHE A 48 -1.48 -7.85 -8.41
C PHE A 48 -1.17 -6.40 -8.05
N ILE A 49 -2.10 -5.74 -7.37
CA ILE A 49 -2.01 -4.33 -6.96
C ILE A 49 -2.11 -4.23 -5.44
N GLY A 50 -1.06 -3.69 -4.82
CA GLY A 50 -1.06 -3.21 -3.44
C GLY A 50 -1.38 -1.72 -3.40
N TYR A 51 -2.17 -1.27 -2.42
CA TYR A 51 -2.52 0.13 -2.26
C TYR A 51 -2.41 0.59 -0.81
N VAL A 52 -1.67 1.67 -0.59
CA VAL A 52 -1.63 2.42 0.67
C VAL A 52 -2.32 3.76 0.46
N PRO A 53 -3.53 3.97 1.02
CA PRO A 53 -4.22 5.25 0.95
C PRO A 53 -3.59 6.29 1.90
N GLN A 54 -3.89 7.57 1.65
CA GLN A 54 -3.49 8.68 2.52
C GLN A 54 -4.12 8.58 3.91
N SER A 55 -5.41 8.20 3.99
CA SER A 55 -6.12 7.90 5.22
C SER A 55 -6.39 6.41 5.31
N VAL A 56 -5.87 5.77 6.35
CA VAL A 56 -6.04 4.33 6.57
C VAL A 56 -7.15 4.06 7.57
N ASP A 57 -8.17 3.38 7.07
CA ASP A 57 -9.20 2.75 7.89
C ASP A 57 -8.94 1.23 7.98
N LEU A 58 -9.04 0.71 9.20
CA LEU A 58 -9.01 -0.73 9.48
C LEU A 58 -10.44 -1.23 9.55
N MET A 59 -10.69 -2.36 8.91
CA MET A 59 -12.00 -3.01 8.93
C MET A 59 -12.13 -3.80 10.23
N ASN A 60 -13.37 -4.03 10.66
CA ASN A 60 -13.68 -4.82 11.85
C ASN A 60 -13.18 -6.25 11.64
N GLY A 61 -12.22 -6.65 12.48
CA GLY A 61 -11.56 -7.95 12.38
C GLY A 61 -10.19 -7.91 13.05
N THR A 62 -9.46 -9.01 12.95
CA THR A 62 -8.11 -9.15 13.49
C THR A 62 -7.08 -8.35 12.68
N VAL A 63 -5.92 -8.10 13.26
CA VAL A 63 -4.75 -7.56 12.54
C VAL A 63 -4.39 -8.46 11.35
N ALA A 64 -4.40 -9.79 11.52
CA ALA A 64 -4.14 -10.75 10.46
C ALA A 64 -5.12 -10.62 9.29
N GLU A 65 -6.43 -10.57 9.55
CA GLU A 65 -7.46 -10.41 8.50
C GLU A 65 -7.30 -9.09 7.77
N ASN A 66 -7.00 -8.01 8.49
CA ASN A 66 -6.74 -6.72 7.91
C ASN A 66 -5.52 -6.72 6.98
N ILE A 67 -4.42 -7.41 7.35
CA ILE A 67 -3.25 -7.56 6.46
C ILE A 67 -3.59 -8.45 5.27
N ALA A 68 -4.29 -9.56 5.50
CA ALA A 68 -4.69 -10.53 4.48
C ALA A 68 -5.77 -9.99 3.52
N ARG A 69 -6.35 -8.82 3.81
CA ARG A 69 -7.47 -8.23 3.05
C ARG A 69 -8.70 -9.13 3.02
N PHE A 70 -8.95 -9.84 4.12
CA PHE A 70 -10.06 -10.79 4.27
C PHE A 70 -10.09 -11.85 3.16
N ASP A 71 -8.91 -12.23 2.68
CA ASP A 71 -8.73 -13.33 1.73
C ASP A 71 -9.20 -14.65 2.37
N GLU A 72 -10.24 -15.26 1.82
CA GLU A 72 -10.79 -16.55 2.28
C GLU A 72 -9.75 -17.68 2.23
N ALA A 73 -8.78 -17.57 1.31
CA ALA A 73 -7.61 -18.46 1.21
C ALA A 73 -6.38 -17.82 1.87
N ARG A 74 -6.55 -17.30 3.09
CA ARG A 74 -5.51 -16.67 3.90
C ARG A 74 -4.32 -17.60 4.08
N ASP A 75 -3.13 -17.12 3.74
CA ASP A 75 -1.85 -17.78 4.05
C ASP A 75 -1.20 -17.03 5.23
N GLU A 76 -1.15 -17.66 6.41
CA GLU A 76 -0.53 -17.09 7.62
C GLU A 76 0.93 -16.72 7.40
N ALA A 77 1.67 -17.55 6.65
CA ALA A 77 3.05 -17.28 6.36
C ALA A 77 3.17 -16.05 5.45
N ALA A 78 2.23 -15.83 4.52
CA ALA A 78 2.17 -14.60 3.71
C ALA A 78 1.84 -13.36 4.56
N VAL A 79 0.97 -13.47 5.56
CA VAL A 79 0.68 -12.38 6.51
C VAL A 79 1.94 -11.98 7.27
N ILE A 80 2.67 -12.96 7.81
CA ILE A 80 3.91 -12.71 8.55
C ILE A 80 4.99 -12.13 7.62
N ARG A 81 5.16 -12.68 6.41
CA ARG A 81 6.11 -12.14 5.40
C ARG A 81 5.80 -10.68 5.08
N ALA A 82 4.54 -10.35 4.86
CA ALA A 82 4.11 -8.99 4.56
C ALA A 82 4.35 -8.03 5.74
N ALA A 83 4.05 -8.47 6.96
CA ALA A 83 4.30 -7.69 8.17
C ALA A 83 5.80 -7.43 8.40
N LYS A 84 6.66 -8.42 8.14
CA LYS A 84 8.12 -8.26 8.19
C LYS A 84 8.63 -7.31 7.11
N ALA A 85 8.14 -7.48 5.88
CA ALA A 85 8.52 -6.62 4.76
C ALA A 85 8.10 -5.14 4.96
N ALA A 86 7.06 -4.88 5.75
CA ALA A 86 6.61 -3.55 6.14
C ALA A 86 7.22 -3.05 7.46
N GLY A 87 8.13 -3.81 8.10
CA GLY A 87 8.74 -3.43 9.39
C GLY A 87 7.75 -3.30 10.55
N VAL A 88 6.63 -4.03 10.51
CA VAL A 88 5.54 -3.94 11.50
C VAL A 88 5.39 -5.20 12.36
N HIS A 89 6.10 -6.28 12.03
CA HIS A 89 6.03 -7.54 12.77
C HIS A 89 6.29 -7.39 14.27
N ASP A 90 7.41 -6.75 14.64
CA ASP A 90 7.81 -6.59 16.05
C ASP A 90 6.83 -5.73 16.85
N MET A 91 6.17 -4.78 16.19
CA MET A 91 5.08 -4.01 16.78
C MET A 91 3.87 -4.92 17.03
N ILE A 92 3.48 -5.73 16.05
CA ILE A 92 2.30 -6.59 16.14
C ILE A 92 2.48 -7.61 17.28
N VAL A 93 3.61 -8.30 17.35
CA VAL A 93 3.85 -9.34 18.39
C VAL A 93 3.91 -8.78 19.81
N ARG A 94 4.09 -7.47 19.98
CA ARG A 94 4.04 -6.78 21.29
C ARG A 94 2.63 -6.39 21.71
N LEU A 95 1.64 -6.50 20.82
CA LEU A 95 0.24 -6.27 21.15
C LEU A 95 -0.28 -7.40 22.05
N PRO A 96 -1.22 -7.13 22.98
CA PRO A 96 -1.73 -8.13 23.92
C PRO A 96 -2.28 -9.42 23.29
N ALA A 97 -2.75 -9.35 22.03
CA ALA A 97 -3.25 -10.49 21.26
C ALA A 97 -2.52 -10.67 19.92
N GLY A 98 -1.37 -10.01 19.73
CA GLY A 98 -0.58 -10.17 18.52
C GLY A 98 -1.35 -9.91 17.23
N TYR A 99 -1.28 -10.89 16.31
CA TYR A 99 -2.01 -10.90 15.04
C TYR A 99 -3.52 -11.09 15.20
N ASP A 100 -3.97 -11.67 16.31
CA ASP A 100 -5.38 -11.92 16.62
C ASP A 100 -6.04 -10.73 17.33
N LEU A 101 -5.30 -9.64 17.55
CA LEU A 101 -5.87 -8.43 18.11
C LEU A 101 -7.00 -7.89 17.22
N MET A 102 -8.19 -7.76 17.81
CA MET A 102 -9.34 -7.14 17.17
C MET A 102 -9.10 -5.63 17.00
N VAL A 103 -9.27 -5.14 15.78
CA VAL A 103 -9.14 -3.74 15.36
C VAL A 103 -10.36 -3.33 14.53
N GLY A 104 -10.47 -2.02 14.25
CA GLY A 104 -11.64 -1.44 13.57
C GLY A 104 -12.62 -0.82 14.56
N GLU A 105 -13.85 -0.61 14.11
CA GLU A 105 -14.97 -0.10 14.90
C GLU A 105 -15.30 -1.10 16.03
N GLY A 106 -15.15 -0.65 17.28
CA GLY A 106 -15.32 -1.48 18.48
C GLY A 106 -14.10 -2.33 18.87
N GLY A 107 -13.02 -2.29 18.10
CA GLY A 107 -11.74 -2.94 18.41
C GLY A 107 -10.74 -2.03 19.15
N THR A 108 -9.50 -2.50 19.30
CA THR A 108 -8.42 -1.69 19.85
C THR A 108 -8.03 -0.58 18.90
N GLN A 109 -7.99 0.65 19.41
CA GLN A 109 -7.57 1.82 18.64
C GLN A 109 -6.04 1.87 18.53
N LEU A 110 -5.53 1.59 17.32
CA LEU A 110 -4.13 1.78 16.98
C LEU A 110 -3.84 3.26 16.68
N SER A 111 -2.61 3.73 16.91
CA SER A 111 -2.21 5.09 16.52
C SER A 111 -2.19 5.27 15.00
N ALA A 112 -2.21 6.51 14.51
CA ALA A 112 -2.18 6.79 13.07
C ALA A 112 -0.97 6.15 12.37
N GLY A 113 0.23 6.24 12.97
CA GLY A 113 1.44 5.62 12.42
C GLY A 113 1.46 4.09 12.50
N GLN A 114 0.79 3.49 13.50
CA GLN A 114 0.58 2.04 13.54
C GLN A 114 -0.35 1.61 12.40
N ARG A 115 -1.51 2.27 12.24
CA ARG A 115 -2.44 2.00 11.13
C ARG A 115 -1.76 2.14 9.77
N GLN A 116 -0.94 3.17 9.57
CA GLN A 116 -0.19 3.38 8.34
C GLN A 116 0.77 2.22 8.03
N ARG A 117 1.50 1.73 9.03
CA ARG A 117 2.38 0.57 8.88
C ARG A 117 1.62 -0.72 8.62
N LEU A 118 0.45 -0.92 9.25
CA LEU A 118 -0.45 -2.02 8.92
C LEU A 118 -0.97 -1.93 7.48
N ALA A 119 -1.26 -0.73 6.97
CA ALA A 119 -1.66 -0.52 5.59
C ALA A 119 -0.55 -0.88 4.60
N LEU A 120 0.70 -0.56 4.93
CA LEU A 120 1.86 -0.98 4.15
C LEU A 120 1.95 -2.52 4.12
N ALA A 121 1.82 -3.20 5.26
CA ALA A 121 1.78 -4.66 5.30
C ALA A 121 0.62 -5.22 4.45
N ARG A 122 -0.57 -4.65 4.57
CA ARG A 122 -1.75 -5.00 3.75
C ARG A 122 -1.46 -4.85 2.25
N ALA A 123 -0.77 -3.78 1.85
CA ALA A 123 -0.38 -3.54 0.47
C ALA A 123 0.71 -4.51 -0.04
N LEU A 124 1.50 -5.12 0.85
CA LEU A 124 2.55 -6.08 0.50
C LEU A 124 2.09 -7.54 0.54
N TYR A 125 0.90 -7.83 1.06
CA TYR A 125 0.37 -9.19 1.18
C TYR A 125 0.32 -9.89 -0.19
N LYS A 126 0.90 -11.10 -0.26
CA LYS A 126 1.09 -11.89 -1.50
C LYS A 126 1.92 -11.20 -2.60
N GLU A 127 2.79 -10.26 -2.21
CA GLU A 127 3.86 -9.68 -3.05
C GLU A 127 3.39 -9.12 -4.40
N PRO A 128 2.42 -8.17 -4.42
CA PRO A 128 1.85 -7.66 -5.67
C PRO A 128 2.91 -7.03 -6.57
N PHE A 129 2.75 -7.13 -7.89
CA PHE A 129 3.73 -6.59 -8.83
C PHE A 129 3.71 -5.06 -8.86
N LEU A 130 2.55 -4.43 -8.63
CA LEU A 130 2.39 -2.98 -8.55
C LEU A 130 2.01 -2.59 -7.12
N VAL A 131 2.75 -1.67 -6.52
CA VAL A 131 2.42 -1.07 -5.23
C VAL A 131 2.25 0.43 -5.41
N VAL A 132 1.06 0.92 -5.07
CA VAL A 132 0.69 2.33 -5.15
C VAL A 132 0.56 2.91 -3.75
N MET A 133 1.17 4.06 -3.51
CA MET A 133 1.16 4.71 -2.20
C MET A 133 0.80 6.18 -2.35
N ASP A 134 -0.25 6.60 -1.66
CA ASP A 134 -0.72 7.98 -1.63
C ASP A 134 -0.27 8.65 -0.32
N GLU A 135 0.77 9.48 -0.39
CA GLU A 135 1.37 10.18 0.77
C GLU A 135 1.73 9.27 1.96
N PRO A 136 2.54 8.23 1.73
CA PRO A 136 2.78 7.20 2.75
C PRO A 136 3.46 7.71 4.03
N ASN A 137 4.15 8.87 3.99
CA ASN A 137 4.93 9.42 5.11
C ASN A 137 4.14 10.35 6.04
N SER A 138 2.88 10.65 5.73
CA SER A 138 2.10 11.68 6.45
C SER A 138 1.95 11.42 7.96
N ASN A 139 2.09 10.16 8.40
CA ASN A 139 1.87 9.74 9.78
C ASN A 139 2.97 8.82 10.34
N LEU A 140 4.14 8.73 9.68
CA LEU A 140 5.21 7.81 10.10
C LEU A 140 6.19 8.48 11.07
N ASP A 141 6.67 7.69 12.03
CA ASP A 141 7.83 8.00 12.87
C ASP A 141 9.14 7.63 12.14
N THR A 142 10.31 7.99 12.68
CA THR A 142 11.61 7.65 12.06
C THR A 142 11.76 6.15 11.75
N PRO A 143 11.38 5.22 12.65
CA PRO A 143 11.38 3.78 12.32
C PRO A 143 10.42 3.43 11.17
N GLY A 144 9.24 4.05 11.12
CA GLY A 144 8.28 3.88 10.03
C GLY A 144 8.81 4.35 8.68
N ASP A 145 9.50 5.50 8.64
CA ASP A 145 10.14 6.02 7.42
C ASP A 145 11.23 5.06 6.89
N GLN A 146 12.03 4.48 7.79
CA GLN A 146 13.05 3.48 7.43
C GLN A 146 12.40 2.21 6.87
N ALA A 147 11.38 1.68 7.56
CA ALA A 147 10.64 0.51 7.13
C ALA A 147 9.99 0.71 5.75
N LEU A 148 9.45 1.90 5.48
CA LEU A 148 8.90 2.25 4.18
C LEU A 148 9.99 2.28 3.09
N ALA A 149 11.14 2.90 3.35
CA ALA A 149 12.26 2.95 2.40
C ALA A 149 12.78 1.55 2.07
N GLU A 150 12.87 0.66 3.06
CA GLU A 150 13.25 -0.74 2.88
C GLU A 150 12.20 -1.52 2.09
N ALA A 151 10.91 -1.36 2.42
CA ALA A 151 9.82 -1.99 1.68
C ALA A 151 9.87 -1.62 0.19
N VAL A 152 10.06 -0.33 -0.11
CA VAL A 152 10.23 0.20 -1.47
C VAL A 152 11.45 -0.39 -2.17
N ALA A 153 12.59 -0.47 -1.47
CA ALA A 153 13.80 -1.08 -2.02
C ALA A 153 13.59 -2.57 -2.33
N ASN A 154 12.88 -3.30 -1.47
CA ASN A 154 12.58 -4.71 -1.62
C ASN A 154 11.61 -4.97 -2.79
N ILE A 155 10.56 -4.14 -2.95
CA ILE A 155 9.68 -4.20 -4.14
C ILE A 155 10.50 -4.07 -5.42
N ARG A 156 11.43 -3.10 -5.47
CA ARG A 156 12.29 -2.89 -6.64
C ARG A 156 13.23 -4.09 -6.89
N LYS A 157 13.84 -4.64 -5.85
CA LYS A 157 14.77 -5.78 -5.95
C LYS A 157 14.11 -7.02 -6.58
N ARG A 158 12.84 -7.27 -6.29
CA ARG A 158 12.07 -8.38 -6.89
C ARG A 158 11.43 -8.05 -8.25
N GLY A 159 11.78 -6.92 -8.87
CA GLY A 159 11.24 -6.50 -10.17
C GLY A 159 9.85 -5.85 -10.13
N GLY A 160 9.33 -5.54 -8.94
CA GLY A 160 8.05 -4.87 -8.78
C GLY A 160 8.11 -3.37 -9.11
N ILE A 161 6.94 -2.82 -9.42
CA ILE A 161 6.71 -1.41 -9.72
C ILE A 161 6.18 -0.72 -8.48
N THR A 162 6.75 0.44 -8.18
CA THR A 162 6.28 1.31 -7.10
C THR A 162 5.88 2.66 -7.67
N LEU A 163 4.66 3.09 -7.36
CA LEU A 163 4.12 4.41 -7.67
C LEU A 163 3.84 5.16 -6.37
N ILE A 164 4.52 6.29 -6.18
CA ILE A 164 4.40 7.09 -4.95
C ILE A 164 3.89 8.47 -5.31
N VAL A 165 2.79 8.87 -4.68
CA VAL A 165 2.34 10.27 -4.67
C VAL A 165 2.91 10.92 -3.41
N ALA A 166 3.58 12.06 -3.58
CA ALA A 166 4.15 12.79 -2.47
C ALA A 166 4.02 14.31 -2.67
N HIS A 167 3.83 15.03 -1.56
CA HIS A 167 3.87 16.49 -1.53
C HIS A 167 5.29 17.06 -1.35
N ARG A 168 6.23 16.27 -0.83
CA ARG A 168 7.63 16.65 -0.65
C ARG A 168 8.56 15.69 -1.36
N ARG A 169 9.66 16.23 -1.89
CA ARG A 169 10.70 15.52 -2.68
C ARG A 169 11.49 14.46 -1.90
N SER A 170 11.28 14.34 -0.58
CA SER A 170 12.11 13.54 0.34
C SER A 170 12.14 12.03 0.04
N ILE A 171 11.11 11.47 -0.61
CA ILE A 171 11.10 10.04 -0.99
C ILE A 171 11.72 9.80 -2.38
N VAL A 172 11.67 10.80 -3.27
CA VAL A 172 12.02 10.66 -4.70
C VAL A 172 13.53 10.78 -4.95
N GLY A 173 14.34 11.01 -3.91
CA GLY A 173 15.79 11.23 -4.01
C GLY A 173 16.63 10.09 -4.62
N HIS A 174 16.03 8.94 -4.99
CA HIS A 174 16.70 7.82 -5.65
C HIS A 174 16.00 7.32 -6.93
N GLY A 175 15.03 8.07 -7.46
CA GLY A 175 14.31 7.75 -8.69
C GLY A 175 14.66 8.71 -9.82
N GLN A 176 15.19 8.18 -10.93
CA GLN A 176 15.41 8.94 -12.17
C GLN A 176 14.12 9.68 -12.58
N PRO A 177 14.17 10.99 -12.88
CA PRO A 177 13.00 11.73 -13.33
C PRO A 177 12.50 11.18 -14.67
N PHE A 178 11.17 11.12 -14.82
CA PHE A 178 10.52 10.77 -16.07
C PHE A 178 10.80 11.88 -17.09
N SER A 179 11.69 11.63 -18.05
CA SER A 179 11.87 12.51 -19.21
C SER A 179 10.86 12.11 -20.28
N SER A 180 9.80 12.90 -20.41
CA SER A 180 8.93 12.84 -21.58
C SER A 180 9.69 13.43 -22.77
N ARG A 181 10.20 12.58 -23.66
CA ARG A 181 10.37 12.97 -25.07
C ARG A 181 9.28 12.25 -25.85
N ILE A 182 8.30 13.06 -26.27
CA ILE A 182 7.44 12.78 -27.42
C ILE A 182 8.32 12.91 -28.66
#